data_AF-A0A1M5FSU3-F1
#
_entry.id   AF-A0A1M5FSU3-F1
#
_cell.length_a   1.000
_cell.length_b   1.000
_cell.length_c   1.000
_cell.angle_alpha   90.00
_cell.angle_beta   90.00
_cell.angle_gamma   90.00
#
_symmetry.space_group_name_H-M   'P 1'
#
loop_
_entity.id
_entity.type
_entity.pdbx_description
1 polymer ?
#
loop_
_entity_poly.entity_id
_entity_poly.type
_entity_poly.pdbx_seq_one_letter_code
_entity_poly.pdbx_strand_id
1 'polypeptide(L)'
;MSVRVATLRMEALLRATAEPVHPVMRKTRRQAIFASVPGEDHTFGVQMAADLQRAKGWDIQAVINVGQADLLSQIVNSPAEILGLSIGSSSAMHGLYVTVAEVKKQRPDMKILVSGALVGIDLQPIERLGVAGHAVDFEGAEMLLDTLMGTTFKPDYRSNDVTVLPVDRS
;
A
#
# COMPACT_ATOMS: atom_id res chain seq x y z
N MET A 1 -13.44 -4.78 29.13
CA MET A 1 -13.35 -3.37 28.64
C MET A 1 -13.00 -3.39 27.17
N SER A 2 -13.94 -3.11 26.26
CA SER A 2 -13.59 -2.76 24.87
C SER A 2 -14.66 -1.84 24.29
N VAL A 3 -14.57 -0.57 24.66
CA VAL A 3 -15.36 0.53 24.10
C VAL A 3 -14.37 1.65 23.75
N ARG A 4 -13.44 1.36 22.84
CA ARG A 4 -12.49 2.36 22.31
C ARG A 4 -12.34 2.35 20.79
N VAL A 5 -12.72 1.26 20.12
CA VAL A 5 -12.59 1.15 18.66
C VAL A 5 -13.85 1.65 17.92
N ALA A 6 -14.99 1.75 18.60
CA ALA A 6 -16.26 2.10 17.96
C ALA A 6 -16.40 3.60 17.63
N THR A 7 -15.75 4.50 18.38
CA THR A 7 -15.95 5.96 18.20
C THR A 7 -15.26 6.49 16.93
N LEU A 8 -14.12 5.92 16.53
CA LEU A 8 -13.35 6.38 15.36
C LEU A 8 -14.10 6.19 14.03
N ARG A 9 -15.06 5.25 13.95
CA ARG A 9 -15.88 5.04 12.75
C ARG A 9 -16.90 6.16 12.51
N MET A 10 -17.36 6.84 13.56
CA MET A 10 -18.36 7.91 13.42
C MET A 10 -17.73 9.22 12.94
N GLU A 11 -16.52 9.55 13.38
CA GLU A 11 -15.83 10.76 12.90
C GLU A 11 -15.32 10.64 11.46
N ALA A 12 -14.99 9.43 11.00
CA ALA A 12 -14.59 9.18 9.61
C ALA A 12 -15.73 9.42 8.61
N LEU A 13 -16.98 9.13 9.01
CA LEU A 13 -18.17 9.37 8.18
C LEU A 13 -18.43 10.87 7.95
N LEU A 14 -18.04 11.74 8.88
CA LEU A 14 -18.22 13.20 8.73
C LEU A 14 -17.19 13.84 7.77
N ARG A 15 -16.11 13.14 7.41
CA ARG A 15 -15.08 13.64 6.49
C ARG A 15 -15.32 13.21 5.02
N ALA A 16 -16.39 12.46 4.75
CA ALA A 16 -16.73 11.95 3.41
C ALA A 16 -17.44 12.96 2.50
N THR A 17 -17.60 14.22 2.92
CA THR A 17 -18.17 15.31 2.09
C THR A 17 -17.13 16.28 1.54
N ALA A 18 -15.83 16.01 1.73
CA ALA A 18 -14.77 16.79 1.11
C ALA A 18 -14.48 16.21 -0.28
N GLU A 19 -14.61 17.03 -1.33
CA GLU A 19 -14.15 16.68 -2.67
C GLU A 19 -12.70 16.18 -2.61
N PRO A 20 -12.35 15.10 -3.33
CA PRO A 20 -10.99 14.58 -3.36
C PRO A 20 -10.09 15.57 -4.13
N VAL A 21 -9.54 16.55 -3.41
CA VAL A 21 -8.43 17.35 -3.92
C VAL A 21 -7.22 16.43 -3.93
N HIS A 22 -6.84 15.92 -5.10
CA HIS A 22 -5.59 15.20 -5.29
C HIS A 22 -4.42 16.17 -5.04
N PRO A 23 -3.65 16.04 -3.94
CA PRO A 23 -2.51 16.91 -3.73
C PRO A 23 -1.44 16.60 -4.80
N VAL A 24 -0.96 17.64 -5.46
CA VAL A 24 0.17 17.54 -6.39
C VAL A 24 1.42 17.16 -5.58
N MET A 25 1.93 15.94 -5.76
CA MET A 25 3.10 15.44 -5.02
C MET A 25 4.36 16.25 -5.34
N ARG A 26 5.09 16.67 -4.30
CA ARG A 26 6.38 17.36 -4.41
C ARG A 26 7.50 16.38 -4.13
N LYS A 27 8.50 16.25 -5.02
CA LYS A 27 9.61 15.29 -4.92
C LYS A 27 10.37 15.38 -3.58
N THR A 28 9.91 14.65 -2.57
CA THR A 28 10.54 14.48 -1.25
C THR A 28 11.19 13.10 -1.16
N ARG A 29 12.03 12.83 -0.16
CA ARG A 29 12.60 11.49 0.02
C ARG A 29 11.56 10.45 0.50
N ARG A 30 10.42 10.86 1.05
CA ARG A 30 9.43 9.96 1.68
C ARG A 30 8.11 9.99 0.91
N GLN A 31 8.11 9.38 -0.26
CA GLN A 31 6.97 9.37 -1.18
C GLN A 31 6.49 7.96 -1.45
N ALA A 32 5.19 7.74 -1.37
CA ALA A 32 4.58 6.49 -1.78
C ALA A 32 3.16 6.68 -2.33
N ILE A 33 2.73 5.73 -3.15
CA ILE A 33 1.34 5.59 -3.57
C ILE A 33 0.77 4.41 -2.81
N PHE A 34 -0.36 4.59 -2.11
CA PHE A 34 -1.13 3.48 -1.56
C PHE A 34 -2.40 3.28 -2.36
N ALA A 35 -2.64 2.07 -2.84
CA ALA A 35 -3.77 1.79 -3.70
C ALA A 35 -4.49 0.50 -3.34
N SER A 36 -5.81 0.51 -3.54
CA SER A 36 -6.62 -0.71 -3.64
C SER A 36 -6.60 -1.21 -5.07
N VAL A 37 -6.42 -2.50 -5.28
CA VAL A 37 -6.54 -3.08 -6.62
C VAL A 37 -8.00 -3.06 -7.09
N PRO A 38 -8.28 -2.97 -8.40
CA PRO A 38 -9.66 -3.01 -8.90
C PRO A 38 -10.36 -4.31 -8.53
N GLY A 39 -11.63 -4.21 -8.13
CA GLY A 39 -12.41 -5.35 -7.61
C GLY A 39 -12.24 -5.61 -6.11
N GLU A 40 -11.56 -4.72 -5.40
CA GLU A 40 -11.45 -4.73 -3.93
C GLU A 40 -12.43 -3.74 -3.30
N ASP A 41 -13.36 -4.25 -2.50
CA ASP A 41 -14.31 -3.41 -1.75
C ASP A 41 -13.73 -2.90 -0.42
N HIS A 42 -12.63 -3.51 0.08
CA HIS A 42 -11.97 -3.10 1.32
C HIS A 42 -10.94 -1.99 1.08
N THR A 43 -11.42 -0.78 0.82
CA THR A 43 -10.56 0.40 0.57
C THR A 43 -10.23 1.21 1.83
N PHE A 44 -10.91 0.93 2.95
CA PHE A 44 -10.72 1.65 4.21
C PHE A 44 -9.29 1.54 4.77
N GLY A 45 -8.69 0.34 4.68
CA GLY A 45 -7.32 0.11 5.15
C GLY A 45 -6.29 0.97 4.43
N VAL A 46 -6.48 1.19 3.12
CA VAL A 46 -5.61 2.03 2.29
C VAL A 46 -5.65 3.49 2.75
N GLN A 47 -6.86 4.01 3.00
CA GLN A 47 -7.03 5.40 3.44
C GLN A 47 -6.44 5.61 4.84
N MET A 48 -6.71 4.69 5.77
CA MET A 48 -6.15 4.74 7.12
C MET A 48 -4.62 4.68 7.09
N ALA A 49 -4.05 3.77 6.28
CA ALA A 49 -2.60 3.66 6.13
C ALA A 49 -1.99 4.95 5.58
N ALA A 50 -2.62 5.57 4.58
CA ALA A 50 -2.17 6.82 4.02
C ALA A 50 -2.17 7.96 5.05
N ASP A 51 -3.23 8.06 5.86
CA ASP A 51 -3.34 9.12 6.87
C ASP A 51 -2.31 8.94 7.99
N LEU A 52 -2.10 7.71 8.46
CA LEU A 52 -1.08 7.40 9.47
C LEU A 52 0.34 7.70 8.98
N GLN A 53 0.63 7.39 7.72
CA GLN A 53 1.96 7.60 7.16
C GLN A 53 2.22 9.08 6.81
N ARG A 54 1.18 9.82 6.38
CA ARG A 54 1.23 11.29 6.26
C ARG A 54 1.52 11.96 7.59
N ALA A 55 0.93 11.48 8.68
CA ALA A 55 1.23 11.99 10.02
C ALA A 55 2.71 11.80 10.43
N LYS A 56 3.42 10.85 9.80
CA LYS A 56 4.87 10.59 9.98
C LYS A 56 5.74 11.37 8.98
N GLY A 57 5.16 12.33 8.27
CA GLY A 57 5.85 13.21 7.32
C GLY A 57 6.08 12.61 5.94
N TRP A 58 5.34 11.56 5.58
CA TRP A 58 5.33 11.07 4.20
C TRP A 58 4.37 11.86 3.31
N ASP A 59 4.74 12.01 2.06
CA ASP A 59 3.84 12.44 1.01
C ASP A 59 3.22 11.18 0.37
N ILE A 60 1.98 10.88 0.77
CA ILE A 60 1.26 9.69 0.31
C ILE A 60 0.14 10.09 -0.63
N GLN A 61 0.11 9.48 -1.82
CA GLN A 61 -1.05 9.51 -2.71
C GLN A 61 -1.90 8.27 -2.46
N ALA A 62 -3.15 8.45 -2.01
CA ALA A 62 -4.10 7.35 -1.84
C ALA A 62 -4.95 7.23 -3.12
N VAL A 63 -4.98 6.06 -3.74
CA VAL A 63 -5.72 5.78 -4.97
C VAL A 63 -6.69 4.62 -4.72
N ILE A 64 -7.95 4.95 -4.51
CA ILE A 64 -9.00 3.99 -4.13
C ILE A 64 -10.21 4.11 -5.06
N ASN A 65 -10.96 3.01 -5.22
CA ASN A 65 -12.20 2.97 -6.01
C ASN A 65 -12.05 3.46 -7.47
N VAL A 66 -10.89 3.21 -8.09
CA VAL A 66 -10.64 3.57 -9.50
C VAL A 66 -10.52 2.31 -10.36
N GLY A 67 -10.77 2.46 -11.67
CA GLY A 67 -10.54 1.39 -12.64
C GLY A 67 -9.05 1.13 -12.89
N GLN A 68 -8.75 0.01 -13.56
CA GLN A 68 -7.37 -0.42 -13.86
C GLN A 68 -6.57 0.65 -14.63
N ALA A 69 -7.18 1.26 -15.66
CA ALA A 69 -6.51 2.24 -16.51
C ALA A 69 -6.17 3.52 -15.74
N ASP A 70 -7.10 4.00 -14.90
CA ASP A 70 -6.91 5.22 -14.10
C ASP A 70 -5.88 4.99 -12.99
N LEU A 71 -5.91 3.82 -12.34
CA LEU A 71 -4.89 3.42 -11.37
C LEU A 71 -3.50 3.47 -11.99
N LEU A 72 -3.33 2.83 -13.15
CA LEU A 72 -2.06 2.77 -13.85
C LEU A 72 -1.58 4.15 -14.30
N SER A 73 -2.48 4.97 -14.82
CA SER A 73 -2.18 6.36 -15.21
C SER A 73 -1.68 7.18 -14.02
N GLN A 74 -2.34 7.08 -12.87
CA GLN A 74 -1.92 7.78 -11.66
C GLN A 74 -0.56 7.30 -11.15
N ILE A 75 -0.31 5.99 -11.21
CA ILE A 75 0.96 5.39 -10.80
C ILE A 75 2.11 5.87 -11.69
N VAL A 76 1.95 5.82 -13.01
CA VAL A 76 3.02 6.13 -13.97
C VAL A 76 3.40 7.61 -13.93
N ASN A 77 2.42 8.49 -13.74
CA ASN A 77 2.62 9.94 -13.70
C ASN A 77 3.10 10.45 -12.33
N SER A 78 3.15 9.59 -11.31
CA SER A 78 3.58 9.98 -9.97
C SER A 78 5.11 10.00 -9.83
N PRO A 79 5.67 10.96 -9.05
CA PRO A 79 7.10 10.96 -8.71
C PRO A 79 7.47 9.89 -7.67
N ALA A 80 6.50 9.20 -7.06
CA ALA A 80 6.76 8.19 -6.05
C ALA A 80 7.58 7.01 -6.60
N GLU A 81 8.45 6.46 -5.75
CA GLU A 81 9.27 5.27 -6.06
C GLU A 81 8.72 4.01 -5.39
N ILE A 82 7.75 4.16 -4.48
CA ILE A 82 7.16 3.08 -3.71
C ILE A 82 5.65 3.02 -3.98
N LEU A 83 5.15 1.83 -4.28
CA LEU A 83 3.74 1.51 -4.45
C LEU A 83 3.33 0.47 -3.41
N GLY A 84 2.44 0.84 -2.49
CA GLY A 84 1.78 -0.09 -1.58
C GLY A 84 0.41 -0.52 -2.13
N LEU A 85 0.22 -1.81 -2.37
CA LEU A 85 -1.05 -2.39 -2.79
C LEU A 85 -1.72 -3.09 -1.61
N SER A 86 -3.01 -2.86 -1.44
CA SER A 86 -3.83 -3.55 -0.45
C SER A 86 -4.70 -4.62 -1.12
N ILE A 87 -4.70 -5.83 -0.56
CA ILE A 87 -5.56 -6.95 -0.97
C ILE A 87 -6.33 -7.51 0.24
N GLY A 88 -7.65 -7.48 0.16
CA GLY A 88 -8.57 -7.89 1.22
C GLY A 88 -9.37 -9.14 0.87
N SER A 89 -9.55 -9.44 -0.42
CA SER A 89 -10.32 -10.60 -0.87
C SER A 89 -9.59 -11.44 -1.93
N SER A 90 -9.96 -12.71 -2.06
CA SER A 90 -9.41 -13.60 -3.08
C SER A 90 -9.82 -13.18 -4.50
N SER A 91 -10.97 -12.50 -4.66
CA SER A 91 -11.42 -11.96 -5.94
C SER A 91 -10.51 -10.85 -6.47
N ALA A 92 -9.77 -10.19 -5.58
CA ALA A 92 -8.83 -9.11 -5.92
C ALA A 92 -7.50 -9.62 -6.52
N MET A 93 -7.22 -10.93 -6.46
CA MET A 93 -5.96 -11.50 -6.96
C MET A 93 -5.75 -11.27 -8.45
N HIS A 94 -6.80 -11.40 -9.27
CA HIS A 94 -6.68 -11.13 -10.70
C HIS A 94 -6.28 -9.66 -10.96
N GLY A 95 -6.91 -8.72 -10.25
CA GLY A 95 -6.57 -7.30 -10.31
C GLY A 95 -5.13 -7.02 -9.86
N LEU A 96 -4.65 -7.72 -8.83
CA LEU A 96 -3.26 -7.65 -8.37
C LEU A 96 -2.29 -8.09 -9.47
N TYR A 97 -2.52 -9.25 -10.09
CA TYR A 97 -1.66 -9.77 -11.17
C TYR A 97 -1.50 -8.78 -12.31
N VAL A 98 -2.64 -8.29 -12.82
CA VAL A 98 -2.67 -7.35 -13.93
C VAL A 98 -1.99 -6.03 -13.54
N THR A 99 -2.27 -5.52 -12.34
CA THR A 99 -1.65 -4.27 -11.85
C THR A 99 -0.15 -4.39 -11.72
N VAL A 100 0.36 -5.44 -11.07
CA VAL A 100 1.81 -5.61 -10.86
C VAL A 100 2.54 -5.78 -12.18
N ALA A 101 1.99 -6.58 -13.11
CA ALA A 101 2.59 -6.78 -14.43
C ALA A 101 2.68 -5.47 -15.23
N GLU A 102 1.59 -4.71 -15.29
CA GLU A 102 1.56 -3.44 -16.03
C GLU A 102 2.45 -2.36 -15.39
N VAL A 103 2.47 -2.28 -14.06
CA VAL A 103 3.34 -1.34 -13.35
C VAL A 103 4.81 -1.67 -13.61
N LYS A 104 5.22 -2.93 -13.50
CA LYS A 104 6.61 -3.32 -13.77
C LYS A 104 7.05 -3.05 -15.20
N LYS A 105 6.13 -3.20 -16.17
CA LYS A 105 6.39 -2.90 -17.57
C LYS A 105 6.67 -1.41 -17.81
N GLN A 106 5.98 -0.51 -17.10
CA GLN A 106 6.07 0.93 -17.31
C GLN A 106 7.02 1.65 -16.33
N ARG A 107 7.21 1.08 -15.14
CA ARG A 107 8.02 1.62 -14.03
C ARG A 107 8.81 0.47 -13.39
N PRO A 108 9.82 -0.10 -14.10
CA PRO A 108 10.58 -1.26 -13.61
C PRO A 108 11.31 -1.00 -12.29
N ASP A 109 11.70 0.24 -12.02
CA ASP A 109 12.42 0.63 -10.79
C ASP A 109 11.50 0.81 -9.57
N MET A 110 10.18 0.72 -9.76
CA MET A 110 9.23 0.95 -8.67
C MET A 110 9.19 -0.22 -7.71
N LYS A 111 9.35 0.08 -6.43
CA LYS A 111 9.27 -0.89 -5.33
C LYS A 111 7.81 -1.14 -4.99
N ILE A 112 7.31 -2.31 -5.32
CA ILE A 112 5.92 -2.71 -5.03
C ILE A 112 5.88 -3.48 -3.71
N LEU A 113 5.06 -3.02 -2.79
CA LEU A 113 4.72 -3.70 -1.54
C LEU A 113 3.28 -4.18 -1.63
N VAL A 114 3.01 -5.39 -1.14
CA VAL A 114 1.64 -5.93 -1.06
C VAL A 114 1.27 -6.18 0.39
N SER A 115 0.12 -5.70 0.82
CA SER A 115 -0.36 -5.88 2.19
C SER A 115 -1.80 -6.36 2.25
N GLY A 116 -2.14 -7.11 3.29
CA GLY A 116 -3.51 -7.44 3.64
C GLY A 116 -3.75 -8.90 3.97
N ALA A 117 -4.94 -9.20 4.47
CA ALA A 117 -5.26 -10.48 5.09
C ALA A 117 -5.06 -11.70 4.17
N LEU A 118 -5.20 -11.52 2.86
CA LEU A 118 -5.02 -12.60 1.88
C LEU A 118 -3.56 -13.06 1.76
N VAL A 119 -2.60 -12.19 2.09
CA VAL A 119 -1.17 -12.53 2.12
C VAL A 119 -0.92 -13.70 3.08
N GLY A 120 -1.62 -13.74 4.22
CA GLY A 120 -1.48 -14.83 5.19
C GLY A 120 -2.13 -16.16 4.78
N ILE A 121 -2.89 -16.18 3.67
CA ILE A 121 -3.66 -17.35 3.23
C ILE A 121 -2.91 -18.16 2.16
N ASP A 122 -2.29 -17.49 1.18
CA ASP A 122 -1.46 -18.13 0.16
C ASP A 122 -0.38 -17.18 -0.37
N LEU A 123 0.88 -17.43 0.00
CA LEU A 123 2.04 -16.58 -0.28
C LEU A 123 2.71 -16.85 -1.63
N GLN A 124 2.66 -18.11 -2.08
CA GLN A 124 3.31 -18.55 -3.33
C GLN A 124 2.92 -17.72 -4.58
N PRO A 125 1.66 -17.31 -4.75
CA PRO A 125 1.23 -16.52 -5.90
C PRO A 125 1.81 -15.09 -5.88
N ILE A 126 2.08 -14.53 -4.69
CA ILE A 126 2.59 -13.16 -4.48
C ILE A 126 4.12 -13.11 -4.65
N GLU A 127 4.86 -14.11 -4.16
CA GLU A 127 6.32 -14.17 -4.33
C GLU A 127 6.72 -14.20 -5.81
N ARG A 128 5.96 -14.92 -6.64
CA ARG A 128 6.20 -15.03 -8.09
C ARG A 128 5.98 -13.72 -8.84
N LEU A 129 5.29 -12.75 -8.26
CA LEU A 129 5.10 -11.43 -8.85
C LEU A 129 6.38 -10.59 -8.80
N GLY A 130 7.39 -10.99 -8.02
CA GLY A 130 8.64 -10.26 -7.83
C GLY A 130 8.42 -8.90 -7.15
N VAL A 131 7.49 -8.83 -6.22
CA VAL A 131 7.27 -7.65 -5.37
C VAL A 131 8.47 -7.43 -4.44
N ALA A 132 8.68 -6.22 -3.94
CA ALA A 132 9.78 -5.90 -3.04
C ALA A 132 9.55 -6.46 -1.61
N GLY A 133 8.30 -6.72 -1.24
CA GLY A 133 7.94 -7.32 0.04
C GLY A 133 6.44 -7.49 0.19
N HIS A 134 6.05 -8.26 1.19
CA HIS A 134 4.66 -8.47 1.56
C HIS A 134 4.44 -8.45 3.07
N ALA A 135 3.26 -8.02 3.49
CA ALA A 135 2.85 -8.01 4.90
C ALA A 135 1.39 -8.45 5.07
N VAL A 136 1.09 -9.11 6.17
CA VAL A 136 -0.28 -9.57 6.47
C VAL A 136 -1.14 -8.47 7.12
N ASP A 137 -0.50 -7.43 7.67
CA ASP A 137 -1.11 -6.34 8.42
C ASP A 137 -0.45 -4.98 8.14
N PHE A 138 -0.99 -3.95 8.78
CA PHE A 138 -0.52 -2.57 8.64
C PHE A 138 0.87 -2.39 9.27
N GLU A 139 1.10 -2.96 10.45
CA GLU A 139 2.37 -2.88 11.16
C GLU A 139 3.53 -3.46 10.35
N GLY A 140 3.32 -4.61 9.70
CA GLY A 140 4.30 -5.21 8.80
C GLY A 140 4.55 -4.36 7.56
N ALA A 141 3.50 -3.78 6.97
CA ALA A 141 3.65 -2.90 5.81
C ALA A 141 4.45 -1.63 6.14
N GLU A 142 4.26 -1.07 7.33
CA GLU A 142 5.06 0.04 7.84
C GLU A 142 6.55 -0.34 7.98
N MET A 143 6.85 -1.50 8.56
CA MET A 143 8.22 -1.98 8.71
C MET A 143 8.93 -2.16 7.36
N LEU A 144 8.21 -2.62 6.34
CA LEU A 144 8.73 -2.74 4.97
C LEU A 144 9.03 -1.37 4.37
N LEU A 145 8.15 -0.39 4.54
CA LEU A 145 8.35 0.99 4.06
C LEU A 145 9.60 1.62 4.66
N ASP A 146 9.79 1.48 5.97
CA ASP A 146 10.94 2.04 6.67
C ASP A 146 12.25 1.35 6.24
N THR A 147 12.21 0.03 6.03
CA THR A 147 13.36 -0.75 5.54
C THR A 147 13.78 -0.31 4.14
N LEU A 148 12.82 -0.14 3.22
CA LEU A 148 13.09 0.30 1.84
C LEU A 148 13.64 1.73 1.76
N MET A 149 13.38 2.54 2.78
CA MET A 149 13.87 3.90 2.95
C MET A 149 15.24 4.00 3.63
N GLY A 150 15.79 2.89 4.13
CA GLY A 150 17.05 2.88 4.88
C GLY A 150 16.96 3.59 6.23
N THR A 151 15.75 3.87 6.72
CA THR A 151 15.50 4.40 8.05
C THR A 151 15.32 3.23 8.99
N THR A 152 16.29 2.97 9.86
CA THR A 152 16.16 1.95 10.92
C THR A 152 15.07 2.38 11.89
N PHE A 153 13.84 1.93 11.65
CA PHE A 153 12.84 1.83 12.69
C PHE A 153 13.25 0.68 13.61
N LYS A 154 13.21 0.89 14.93
CA LYS A 154 13.49 -0.13 15.94
C LYS A 154 12.13 -0.61 16.46
N PRO A 155 11.62 -1.78 16.03
CA PRO A 155 10.39 -2.31 16.58
C PRO A 155 10.72 -3.20 17.77
N ASP A 156 10.06 -2.98 18.91
CA ASP A 156 10.10 -3.86 20.08
C ASP A 156 9.09 -5.03 19.96
N TYR A 157 8.81 -5.53 18.74
CA TYR A 157 7.79 -6.56 18.52
C TYR A 157 8.21 -7.61 17.50
N ARG A 158 7.95 -8.89 17.84
CA ARG A 158 8.18 -10.05 16.98
C ARG A 158 6.91 -10.30 16.15
N SER A 159 6.88 -9.85 14.89
CA SER A 159 5.92 -10.34 13.88
C SER A 159 6.65 -11.35 12.99
N ASN A 160 6.08 -12.55 12.84
CA ASN A 160 6.69 -13.66 12.13
C ASN A 160 6.42 -13.65 10.61
N ASP A 161 5.66 -12.67 10.09
CA ASP A 161 5.11 -12.72 8.72
C ASP A 161 5.52 -11.52 7.84
N VAL A 162 6.65 -10.88 8.16
CA VAL A 162 7.20 -9.74 7.40
C VAL A 162 8.44 -10.19 6.62
N THR A 163 8.35 -10.22 5.29
CA THR A 163 9.48 -10.61 4.43
C THR A 163 9.79 -9.53 3.41
N VAL A 164 11.00 -8.98 3.48
CA VAL A 164 11.61 -8.18 2.40
C VAL A 164 12.26 -9.15 1.42
N LEU A 165 11.84 -9.13 0.17
CA LEU A 165 12.50 -9.93 -0.85
C LEU A 165 13.79 -9.21 -1.29
N PRO A 166 14.92 -9.92 -1.42
CA PRO A 166 16.16 -9.31 -1.87
C PRO A 166 15.96 -8.69 -3.25
N VAL A 167 16.14 -7.37 -3.34
CA VAL A 167 16.15 -6.65 -4.62
C VAL A 167 17.49 -6.97 -5.28
N ASP A 168 17.49 -7.91 -6.22
CA ASP A 168 18.67 -8.26 -7.01
C ASP A 168 19.26 -6.99 -7.63
N ARG A 169 20.48 -6.64 -7.21
CA ARG A 169 21.29 -5.60 -7.82
C ARG A 169 22.27 -6.30 -8.76
N SER A 170 21.80 -6.55 -9.98
CA SER A 170 22.62 -6.98 -11.11
C SER A 170 22.82 -5.83 -12.08
#